data_AF-A0A4C1SQD3-F1
#
_entry.id   AF-A0A4C1SQD3-F1
#
_cell.length_a   1.000
_cell.length_b   1.000
_cell.length_c   1.000
_cell.angle_alpha   90.00
_cell.angle_beta   90.00
_cell.angle_gamma   90.00
#
_symmetry.space_group_name_H-M   'P 1'
#
loop_
_entity.id
_entity.type
_entity.pdbx_description
1 polymer ?
#
loop_
_entity_poly.entity_id
_entity_poly.type
_entity_poly.pdbx_seq_one_letter_code
_entity_poly.pdbx_strand_id
1 'polypeptide(L)'
;MRRHEEKIEEYTDYILYQKGKTPGRKEKRVHNTASQKRKQQDIAEISKKIRESIRKDRKTKRLKTLEFQIQRTGGTKKALKELREADNQWITKLKRKEKPITNRRNINELATHFFIQLYASQEKNTLKYIENTHNLITLETKTDPVPEILLCEVKKAIKSQELDKSPGPDNITDELLKGTMTELTPILANKYITTF
;
A
#
# COMPACT_ATOMS: atom_id res chain seq x y z
N MET A 1 63.81 -16.15 -39.03
CA MET A 1 63.68 -15.33 -37.79
C MET A 1 63.47 -13.89 -38.23
N ARG A 2 62.25 -13.35 -38.19
CA ARG A 2 61.51 -12.66 -37.10
C ARG A 2 62.11 -11.29 -36.69
N ARG A 3 61.24 -10.26 -36.78
CA ARG A 3 61.24 -8.88 -36.18
C ARG A 3 61.75 -7.76 -37.09
N HIS A 4 61.13 -6.59 -37.24
CA HIS A 4 59.90 -5.94 -36.71
C HIS A 4 59.45 -4.92 -37.78
N GLU A 5 58.22 -4.92 -38.27
CA GLU A 5 57.14 -3.99 -37.86
C GLU A 5 57.60 -2.57 -37.52
N GLU A 6 57.72 -1.71 -38.54
CA GLU A 6 57.46 -0.27 -38.37
C GLU A 6 56.21 0.06 -39.18
N LYS A 7 55.06 0.00 -38.50
CA LYS A 7 53.81 0.56 -39.01
C LYS A 7 53.97 2.07 -38.97
N ILE A 8 53.80 2.72 -40.12
CA ILE A 8 53.63 4.16 -40.21
C ILE A 8 52.31 4.48 -39.48
N GLU A 9 52.41 4.99 -38.26
CA GLU A 9 51.28 5.60 -37.56
C GLU A 9 50.90 6.87 -38.34
N GLU A 10 49.85 6.79 -39.15
CA GLU A 10 49.24 7.96 -39.74
C GLU A 10 48.57 8.80 -38.64
N TYR A 11 49.35 9.71 -38.06
CA TYR A 11 48.87 10.83 -37.27
C TYR A 11 47.99 11.72 -38.16
N THR A 12 46.68 11.44 -38.17
CA THR A 12 45.66 12.25 -38.84
C THR A 12 45.05 13.27 -37.87
N ASP A 13 45.90 13.98 -37.12
CA ASP A 13 45.51 15.16 -36.34
C ASP A 13 46.30 16.39 -36.81
N TYR A 14 46.01 16.82 -38.04
CA TYR A 14 46.39 18.16 -38.51
C TYR A 14 45.15 18.88 -39.05
N ILE A 15 44.62 19.81 -38.26
CA ILE A 15 43.69 20.82 -38.76
C ILE A 15 44.52 21.90 -39.46
N LEU A 16 44.70 21.77 -40.78
CA LEU A 16 45.25 22.83 -41.62
C LEU A 16 44.23 23.98 -41.70
N TYR A 17 44.49 25.05 -40.94
CA TYR A 17 43.72 26.29 -41.00
C TYR A 17 44.15 27.12 -42.22
N GLN A 18 43.49 26.93 -43.36
CA GLN A 18 43.59 27.91 -44.46
C GLN A 18 42.57 29.03 -44.26
N LYS A 19 43.08 30.24 -44.01
CA LYS A 19 42.29 31.47 -43.84
C LYS A 19 42.09 32.12 -45.21
N GLY A 20 40.97 31.84 -45.89
CA GLY A 20 40.68 32.41 -47.22
C GLY A 20 39.25 32.19 -47.75
N LYS A 21 38.34 33.08 -47.32
CA LYS A 21 37.01 33.53 -47.83
C LYS A 21 36.27 32.80 -49.00
N THR A 22 35.02 32.40 -48.66
CA THR A 22 33.75 32.18 -49.45
C THR A 22 33.48 30.83 -50.13
N PRO A 23 32.19 30.45 -50.35
CA PRO A 23 31.04 30.38 -49.45
C PRO A 23 30.64 28.91 -49.17
N GLY A 24 30.16 28.65 -47.95
CA GLY A 24 30.07 27.32 -47.37
C GLY A 24 29.22 26.31 -48.15
N ARG A 25 29.91 25.40 -48.85
CA ARG A 25 29.41 24.06 -49.12
C ARG A 25 29.16 23.41 -47.76
N LYS A 26 27.89 23.16 -47.42
CA LYS A 26 27.51 22.41 -46.21
C LYS A 26 28.09 21.01 -46.33
N GLU A 27 29.29 20.80 -45.80
CA GLU A 27 29.78 19.45 -45.52
C GLU A 27 28.81 18.82 -44.53
N LYS A 28 27.90 18.01 -45.08
CA LYS A 28 27.07 17.10 -44.29
C LYS A 28 28.05 16.16 -43.60
N ARG A 29 28.34 16.44 -42.32
CA ARG A 29 28.88 15.43 -41.40
C ARG A 29 27.93 14.26 -41.44
N VAL A 30 28.30 13.21 -42.16
CA VAL A 30 27.58 11.94 -42.15
C VAL A 30 27.87 11.31 -40.79
N HIS A 31 27.10 11.73 -39.79
CA HIS A 31 27.03 11.01 -38.54
C HIS A 31 26.67 9.56 -38.88
N ASN A 32 27.40 8.60 -38.30
CA ASN A 32 27.30 7.19 -38.62
C ASN A 32 25.94 6.62 -38.12
N THR A 33 24.86 6.96 -38.83
CA THR A 33 23.46 6.76 -38.40
C THR A 33 23.07 5.30 -38.25
N ALA A 34 23.74 4.40 -38.98
CA ALA A 34 23.47 2.96 -38.94
C ALA A 34 23.91 2.33 -37.61
N SER A 35 25.10 2.69 -37.09
CA SER A 35 25.58 2.15 -35.81
C SER A 35 24.77 2.68 -34.64
N GLN A 36 24.32 3.93 -34.73
CA GLN A 36 23.47 4.57 -33.72
C GLN A 36 22.05 3.98 -33.71
N LYS A 37 21.49 3.64 -34.88
CA LYS A 37 20.23 2.90 -35.00
C LYS A 37 20.30 1.50 -34.36
N ARG A 38 21.40 0.77 -34.58
CA ARG A 38 21.61 -0.55 -33.94
C ARG A 38 21.65 -0.45 -32.42
N LYS A 39 22.45 0.48 -31.87
CA LYS A 39 22.48 0.75 -30.42
C LYS A 39 21.10 1.10 -29.86
N GLN A 40 20.29 1.86 -30.60
CA GLN A 40 18.94 2.23 -30.19
C GLN A 40 17.96 1.05 -30.22
N GLN A 41 18.13 0.13 -31.17
CA GLN A 41 17.39 -1.15 -31.22
C GLN A 41 17.76 -2.06 -30.04
N ASP A 42 19.05 -2.19 -29.72
CA ASP A 42 19.54 -2.98 -28.59
C ASP A 42 18.97 -2.45 -27.27
N ILE A 43 19.00 -1.12 -27.08
CA ILE A 43 18.40 -0.46 -25.90
C ILE A 43 16.89 -0.74 -25.83
N ALA A 44 16.19 -0.71 -26.97
CA ALA A 44 14.76 -0.98 -27.01
C ALA A 44 14.44 -2.44 -26.64
N GLU A 45 15.25 -3.39 -27.08
CA GLU A 45 15.11 -4.81 -26.76
C GLU A 45 15.38 -5.08 -25.27
N ILE A 46 16.46 -4.52 -24.72
CA ILE A 46 16.76 -4.58 -23.29
C ILE A 46 15.62 -3.96 -22.48
N SER A 47 15.12 -2.80 -22.89
CA SER A 47 13.98 -2.14 -22.22
C SER A 47 12.69 -2.96 -22.29
N LYS A 48 12.49 -3.74 -23.36
CA LYS A 48 11.37 -4.68 -23.47
C LYS A 48 11.52 -5.83 -22.45
N LYS A 49 12.71 -6.44 -22.40
CA LYS A 49 13.04 -7.51 -21.44
C LYS A 49 12.86 -7.04 -19.98
N ILE A 50 13.31 -5.84 -19.65
CA ILE A 50 13.13 -5.23 -18.32
C ILE A 50 11.64 -5.03 -18.00
N ARG A 51 10.85 -4.50 -18.94
CA ARG A 51 9.41 -4.31 -18.70
C ARG A 51 8.69 -5.65 -18.50
N GLU A 52 9.09 -6.69 -19.21
CA GLU A 52 8.54 -8.04 -19.04
C GLU A 52 8.92 -8.64 -17.69
N SER A 53 10.17 -8.50 -17.24
CA SER A 53 10.59 -8.99 -15.92
C SER A 53 9.85 -8.27 -14.78
N ILE A 54 9.68 -6.95 -14.86
CA ILE A 54 8.89 -6.17 -13.89
C ILE A 54 7.44 -6.65 -13.82
N ARG A 55 6.81 -6.92 -14.98
CA ARG A 55 5.43 -7.42 -15.02
C ARG A 55 5.32 -8.80 -14.37
N LYS A 56 6.27 -9.69 -14.66
CA LYS A 56 6.33 -11.03 -14.05
C LYS A 56 6.50 -10.92 -12.54
N ASP A 57 7.47 -10.13 -12.08
CA ASP A 57 7.77 -9.95 -10.66
C ASP A 57 6.57 -9.41 -9.87
N ARG A 58 5.91 -8.36 -10.38
CA ARG A 58 4.67 -7.83 -9.79
C ARG A 58 3.56 -8.88 -9.69
N LYS A 59 3.41 -9.72 -10.73
CA LYS A 59 2.42 -10.82 -10.72
C LYS A 59 2.77 -11.86 -9.67
N THR A 60 4.02 -12.30 -9.59
CA THR A 60 4.46 -13.27 -8.57
C THR A 60 4.32 -12.73 -7.17
N LYS A 61 4.72 -11.47 -6.91
CA LYS A 61 4.52 -10.83 -5.61
C LYS A 61 3.05 -10.82 -5.22
N ARG A 62 2.17 -10.38 -6.15
CA ARG A 62 0.72 -10.35 -5.92
C ARG A 62 0.14 -11.74 -5.58
N LEU A 63 0.55 -12.77 -6.31
CA LEU A 63 0.10 -14.13 -6.07
C LEU A 63 0.58 -14.67 -4.72
N LYS A 64 1.85 -14.44 -4.36
CA LYS A 64 2.41 -14.83 -3.06
C LYS A 64 1.66 -14.17 -1.89
N THR A 65 1.35 -12.88 -1.99
CA THR A 65 0.55 -12.17 -0.96
C THR A 65 -0.86 -12.76 -0.83
N LEU A 66 -1.51 -13.08 -1.95
CA LEU A 66 -2.83 -13.72 -1.92
C LEU A 66 -2.77 -15.11 -1.27
N GLU A 67 -1.83 -15.94 -1.70
CA GLU A 67 -1.65 -17.30 -1.20
C GLU A 67 -1.39 -17.31 0.31
N PHE A 68 -0.46 -16.48 0.78
CA PHE A 68 -0.14 -16.35 2.20
C PHE A 68 -1.36 -15.98 3.04
N GLN A 69 -2.13 -14.97 2.63
CA GLN A 69 -3.28 -14.50 3.41
C GLN A 69 -4.47 -15.48 3.34
N ILE A 70 -4.65 -16.21 2.23
CA ILE A 70 -5.65 -17.28 2.11
C ILE A 70 -5.31 -18.44 3.05
N GLN A 71 -4.05 -18.90 3.06
CA GLN A 71 -3.61 -19.97 3.96
C GLN A 71 -3.76 -19.57 5.43
N ARG A 72 -3.45 -18.31 5.77
CA ARG A 72 -3.47 -17.84 7.15
C ARG A 72 -4.85 -17.49 7.68
N THR A 73 -5.68 -16.84 6.87
CA THR A 73 -6.97 -16.28 7.32
C THR A 73 -8.20 -16.89 6.65
N GLY A 74 -8.01 -17.73 5.63
CA GLY A 74 -9.09 -18.34 4.86
C GLY A 74 -9.80 -17.41 3.90
N GLY A 75 -9.35 -16.16 3.74
CA GLY A 75 -10.04 -15.14 2.95
C GLY A 75 -9.12 -14.21 2.16
N THR A 76 -9.67 -13.56 1.13
CA THR A 76 -8.93 -12.66 0.23
C THR A 76 -8.99 -11.19 0.63
N LYS A 77 -9.89 -10.82 1.56
CA LYS A 77 -10.13 -9.42 1.96
C LYS A 77 -8.87 -8.74 2.51
N LYS A 78 -8.11 -9.44 3.35
CA LYS A 78 -6.84 -8.92 3.91
C LYS A 78 -5.77 -8.77 2.84
N ALA A 79 -5.63 -9.75 1.95
CA ALA A 79 -4.70 -9.66 0.82
C ALA A 79 -5.00 -8.45 -0.08
N LEU A 80 -6.27 -8.21 -0.40
CA LEU A 80 -6.67 -7.07 -1.23
C LEU A 80 -6.42 -5.72 -0.54
N LYS A 81 -6.50 -5.66 0.79
CA LYS A 81 -6.18 -4.47 1.57
C LYS A 81 -4.68 -4.15 1.48
N GLU A 82 -3.82 -5.15 1.73
CA GLU A 82 -2.36 -5.02 1.66
C GLU A 82 -1.88 -4.63 0.26
N LEU A 83 -2.43 -5.27 -0.78
CA LEU A 83 -2.13 -4.96 -2.17
C LEU A 83 -2.57 -3.54 -2.57
N ARG A 84 -3.62 -3.00 -1.95
CA ARG A 84 -4.10 -1.64 -2.19
C ARG A 84 -3.23 -0.61 -1.47
N GLU A 85 -2.81 -0.90 -0.25
CA GLU A 85 -1.98 0.00 0.56
C GLU A 85 -0.58 0.18 -0.04
N ALA A 86 -0.02 -0.87 -0.65
CA ALA A 86 1.21 -0.79 -1.44
C ALA A 86 1.09 0.17 -2.65
N ASP A 87 -0.12 0.30 -3.19
CA ASP A 87 -0.48 1.18 -4.31
C ASP A 87 -1.24 2.44 -3.84
N ASN A 88 -1.05 2.89 -2.59
CA ASN A 88 -1.62 4.14 -2.07
C ASN A 88 -1.04 5.36 -2.83
N GLN A 89 -1.52 5.54 -4.06
CA GLN A 89 -1.36 6.74 -4.84
C GLN A 89 -1.97 7.86 -4.01
N TRP A 90 -1.14 8.84 -3.68
CA TRP A 90 -1.59 10.05 -3.03
C TRP A 90 -2.78 10.62 -3.82
N ILE A 91 -3.73 11.26 -3.15
CA ILE A 91 -4.87 11.90 -3.82
C ILE A 91 -4.32 12.82 -4.91
N THR A 92 -4.44 12.38 -6.17
CA THR A 92 -3.82 13.04 -7.33
C THR A 92 -4.64 14.21 -7.82
N LYS A 93 -5.95 14.21 -7.54
CA LYS A 93 -6.87 15.27 -7.92
C LYS A 93 -8.07 15.35 -6.98
N LEU A 94 -8.52 16.56 -6.69
CA LEU A 94 -9.79 16.86 -6.03
C LEU A 94 -10.64 17.72 -6.95
N LYS A 95 -11.97 17.53 -6.96
CA LYS A 95 -12.87 18.42 -7.70
C LYS A 95 -13.29 19.56 -6.78
N ARG A 96 -13.10 20.80 -7.23
CA ARG A 96 -13.74 21.98 -6.62
C ARG A 96 -14.76 22.50 -7.62
N LYS A 97 -16.05 22.37 -7.27
CA LYS A 97 -17.15 22.66 -8.20
C LYS A 97 -16.94 21.87 -9.50
N GLU A 98 -16.61 22.54 -10.60
CA GLU A 98 -16.41 21.95 -11.93
C GLU A 98 -14.94 21.78 -12.34
N LYS A 99 -13.99 22.42 -11.65
CA LYS A 99 -12.56 22.38 -12.03
C LYS A 99 -11.77 21.40 -11.15
N PRO A 100 -10.97 20.50 -11.75
CA PRO A 100 -10.08 19.63 -11.00
C PRO A 100 -8.86 20.40 -10.49
N ILE A 101 -8.58 20.26 -9.20
CA ILE A 101 -7.35 20.72 -8.53
C ILE A 101 -6.39 19.54 -8.46
N THR A 102 -5.21 19.71 -9.05
CA THR A 102 -4.11 18.72 -9.05
C THR A 102 -2.93 19.13 -8.17
N ASN A 103 -2.80 20.44 -7.87
CA ASN A 103 -1.71 20.94 -7.02
C ASN A 103 -1.90 20.48 -5.57
N ARG A 104 -0.85 19.88 -4.99
CA ARG A 104 -0.86 19.31 -3.64
C ARG A 104 -1.18 20.34 -2.54
N ARG A 105 -0.65 21.56 -2.65
CA ARG A 105 -0.91 22.63 -1.69
C ARG A 105 -2.40 22.99 -1.67
N ASN A 106 -2.97 23.18 -2.86
CA ASN A 106 -4.38 23.52 -3.02
C ASN A 106 -5.31 22.37 -2.59
N ILE A 107 -4.89 21.11 -2.81
CA ILE A 107 -5.58 19.91 -2.30
C ILE A 107 -5.66 19.93 -0.77
N ASN A 108 -4.55 20.24 -0.11
CA ASN A 108 -4.49 20.30 1.35
C ASN A 108 -5.31 21.47 1.89
N GLU A 109 -5.17 22.67 1.32
CA GLU A 109 -5.95 23.85 1.72
C GLU A 109 -7.47 23.61 1.60
N LEU A 110 -7.91 22.94 0.54
CA LEU A 110 -9.32 22.58 0.36
C LEU A 110 -9.79 21.58 1.41
N ALA A 111 -9.00 20.54 1.68
CA ALA A 111 -9.31 19.54 2.69
C ALA A 111 -9.39 20.20 4.09
N THR A 112 -8.42 21.04 4.44
CA THR A 112 -8.40 21.79 5.70
C THR A 112 -9.63 22.67 5.84
N HIS A 113 -9.98 23.45 4.82
CA HIS A 113 -11.19 24.28 4.84
C HIS A 113 -12.46 23.46 5.00
N PHE A 114 -12.57 22.32 4.32
CA PHE A 114 -13.72 21.42 4.43
C PHE A 114 -13.89 20.92 5.88
N PHE A 115 -12.82 20.43 6.49
CA PHE A 115 -12.89 19.92 7.87
C PHE A 115 -13.12 21.02 8.89
N ILE A 116 -12.54 22.21 8.72
CA ILE A 116 -12.84 23.38 9.57
C ILE A 116 -14.34 23.67 9.53
N GLN A 117 -14.94 23.73 8.33
CA GLN A 117 -16.37 24.01 8.17
C GLN A 117 -17.25 22.90 8.76
N LEU A 118 -16.85 21.63 8.58
CA LEU A 118 -17.57 20.48 9.11
C LEU A 118 -17.65 20.55 10.65
N TYR A 119 -16.52 20.77 11.31
CA TYR A 119 -16.46 20.79 12.77
C TYR A 119 -16.97 22.11 13.37
N ALA A 120 -16.86 23.25 12.68
CA ALA A 120 -17.44 24.52 13.13
C ALA A 120 -18.98 24.48 13.26
N SER A 121 -19.65 23.59 12.52
CA SER A 121 -21.09 23.39 12.59
C SER A 121 -21.54 22.43 13.70
N GLN A 122 -20.62 21.60 14.21
CA GLN A 122 -20.94 20.52 15.15
C GLN A 122 -21.02 20.99 16.60
N GLU A 123 -20.25 22.00 17.00
CA GLU A 123 -20.30 22.59 18.35
C GLU A 123 -21.71 23.08 18.75
N LYS A 124 -22.54 23.46 17.78
CA LYS A 124 -23.93 23.90 18.02
C LYS A 124 -24.91 22.74 18.25
N ASN A 125 -24.61 21.54 17.77
CA ASN A 125 -25.48 20.37 17.86
C ASN A 125 -25.16 19.46 19.04
N THR A 126 -23.91 19.43 19.51
CA THR A 126 -23.48 18.57 20.61
C THR A 126 -24.14 18.95 21.95
N LEU A 127 -24.35 20.24 22.21
CA LEU A 127 -25.03 20.72 23.43
C LEU A 127 -26.49 20.25 23.51
N LYS A 128 -27.16 20.08 22.36
CA LYS A 128 -28.57 19.66 22.29
C LYS A 128 -28.79 18.17 22.55
N TYR A 129 -27.72 17.36 22.47
CA TYR A 129 -27.81 15.90 22.67
C TYR A 129 -27.57 15.49 24.13
N ILE A 130 -26.76 16.25 24.86
CA ILE A 130 -26.39 15.96 26.26
C ILE A 130 -27.59 16.16 27.23
N GLU A 131 -28.46 17.13 26.96
CA GLU A 131 -29.65 17.39 27.80
C GLU A 131 -30.69 16.25 27.74
N ASN A 132 -30.71 15.47 26.65
CA ASN A 132 -31.71 14.40 26.47
C ASN A 132 -31.31 13.05 27.09
N THR A 133 -30.05 12.85 27.46
CA THR A 133 -29.56 11.54 27.94
C THR A 133 -29.69 11.33 29.44
N HIS A 134 -29.90 12.38 30.23
CA HIS A 134 -30.01 12.27 31.69
C HIS A 134 -31.36 11.69 32.19
N ASN A 135 -32.36 11.51 31.31
CA ASN A 135 -33.71 11.08 31.69
C ASN A 135 -33.98 9.57 31.55
N LEU A 136 -32.98 8.73 31.24
CA LEU A 136 -33.20 7.31 30.88
C LEU A 136 -32.70 6.27 31.88
N ILE A 137 -32.15 6.68 33.03
CA ILE A 137 -31.69 5.71 34.04
C ILE A 137 -32.53 5.90 35.31
N THR A 138 -33.77 5.42 35.28
CA THR A 138 -34.52 5.09 36.50
C THR A 138 -34.48 3.59 36.69
N LEU A 139 -33.89 3.22 37.81
CA LEU A 139 -33.59 1.89 38.32
C LEU A 139 -34.87 1.23 38.84
N GLU A 140 -35.33 0.15 38.20
CA GLU A 140 -36.23 -0.81 38.84
C GLU A 140 -35.72 -2.24 38.61
N THR A 141 -35.12 -2.78 39.67
CA THR A 141 -34.56 -4.11 39.79
C THR A 141 -35.67 -5.16 39.91
N LYS A 142 -35.85 -5.96 38.86
CA LYS A 142 -36.33 -7.35 38.98
C LYS A 142 -35.15 -8.24 38.65
N THR A 143 -34.61 -8.92 39.65
CA THR A 143 -33.50 -9.87 39.48
C THR A 143 -34.06 -11.15 38.88
N ASP A 144 -34.13 -11.20 37.55
CA ASP A 144 -34.23 -12.47 36.85
C ASP A 144 -32.93 -13.26 37.09
N PRO A 145 -32.99 -14.57 37.37
CA PRO A 145 -31.79 -15.38 37.54
C PRO A 145 -30.97 -15.36 36.25
N VAL A 146 -29.69 -15.01 36.37
CA VAL A 146 -28.77 -14.99 35.23
C VAL A 146 -28.60 -16.42 34.72
N PRO A 147 -28.85 -16.69 33.43
CA PRO A 147 -28.70 -18.03 32.87
C PRO A 147 -27.25 -18.50 32.94
N GLU A 148 -27.05 -19.80 33.17
CA GLU A 148 -25.71 -20.41 33.17
C GLU A 148 -25.03 -20.28 31.80
N ILE A 149 -23.75 -19.95 31.80
CA ILE A 149 -22.95 -19.81 30.58
C ILE A 149 -22.74 -21.20 29.97
N LEU A 150 -23.23 -21.40 28.75
CA LEU A 150 -23.14 -22.70 28.07
C LEU A 150 -21.75 -22.89 27.43
N LEU A 151 -21.25 -24.13 27.45
CA LEU A 151 -20.01 -24.52 26.74
C LEU A 151 -20.05 -24.13 25.24
N CYS A 152 -21.23 -24.21 24.62
CA CYS A 152 -21.43 -23.82 23.22
C CYS A 152 -21.26 -22.31 23.00
N GLU A 153 -21.67 -21.48 23.96
CA GLU A 153 -21.50 -20.03 23.90
C GLU A 153 -20.03 -19.65 24.04
N VAL A 154 -19.32 -20.27 24.98
CA VAL A 154 -17.88 -20.08 25.15
C VAL A 154 -17.13 -20.48 23.86
N LYS A 155 -17.44 -21.65 23.29
CA LYS A 155 -16.88 -22.07 21.99
C LYS A 155 -17.18 -21.07 20.88
N LYS A 156 -18.42 -20.55 20.83
CA LYS A 156 -18.83 -19.58 19.81
C LYS A 156 -18.08 -18.27 19.98
N ALA A 157 -17.91 -17.79 21.22
CA ALA A 157 -17.21 -16.56 21.56
C ALA A 157 -15.71 -16.64 21.23
N ILE A 158 -15.06 -17.78 21.50
CA ILE A 158 -13.66 -18.01 21.12
C ILE A 158 -13.52 -18.05 19.59
N LYS A 159 -14.42 -18.75 18.90
CA LYS A 159 -14.41 -18.83 17.43
C LYS A 159 -14.65 -17.49 16.74
N SER A 160 -15.49 -16.63 17.33
CA SER A 160 -15.83 -15.32 16.75
C SER A 160 -14.71 -14.29 16.86
N GLN A 161 -13.67 -14.53 17.67
CA GLN A 161 -12.52 -13.61 17.72
C GLN A 161 -11.87 -13.46 16.35
N GLU A 162 -11.36 -12.28 16.03
CA GLU A 162 -10.74 -12.03 14.74
C GLU A 162 -9.24 -12.32 14.81
N LEU A 163 -8.68 -13.02 13.82
CA LEU A 163 -7.23 -13.23 13.76
C LEU A 163 -6.48 -11.93 13.43
N ASP A 164 -5.22 -11.83 13.84
CA ASP A 164 -4.33 -10.66 13.70
C ASP A 164 -4.83 -9.41 14.45
N LYS A 165 -5.46 -9.59 15.60
CA LYS A 165 -5.72 -8.48 16.52
C LYS A 165 -4.53 -8.26 17.43
N SER A 166 -4.39 -7.02 17.88
CA SER A 166 -3.41 -6.69 18.90
C SER A 166 -3.76 -7.44 20.18
N PRO A 167 -2.78 -8.12 20.81
CA PRO A 167 -3.04 -8.82 22.04
C PRO A 167 -3.40 -7.83 23.16
N GLY A 168 -4.10 -8.33 24.16
CA GLY A 168 -4.40 -7.58 25.36
C GLY A 168 -3.14 -7.29 26.21
N PRO A 169 -3.32 -6.68 27.39
CA PRO A 169 -2.22 -6.45 28.34
C PRO A 169 -1.59 -7.77 28.85
N ASP A 170 -2.30 -8.89 28.71
CA ASP A 170 -1.82 -10.25 28.99
C ASP A 170 -0.91 -10.80 27.89
N ASN A 171 -0.77 -10.09 26.77
CA ASN A 171 0.00 -10.48 25.58
C ASN A 171 -0.45 -11.81 24.95
N ILE A 172 -1.70 -12.23 25.18
CA ILE A 172 -2.29 -13.44 24.60
C ILE A 172 -2.93 -13.09 23.26
N THR A 173 -2.63 -13.86 22.22
CA THR A 173 -3.20 -13.65 20.89
C THR A 173 -4.43 -14.50 20.62
N ASP A 174 -5.31 -14.01 19.76
CA ASP A 174 -6.55 -14.72 19.38
C ASP A 174 -6.27 -16.05 18.66
N GLU A 175 -5.12 -16.18 17.98
CA GLU A 175 -4.66 -17.44 17.39
C GLU A 175 -4.42 -18.50 18.47
N LEU A 176 -3.77 -18.11 19.57
CA LEU A 176 -3.47 -19.01 20.67
C LEU A 176 -4.75 -19.44 21.37
N LEU A 177 -5.68 -18.50 21.62
CA LEU A 177 -7.00 -18.79 22.22
C LEU A 177 -7.81 -19.78 21.37
N LYS A 178 -7.78 -19.62 20.05
CA LYS A 178 -8.46 -20.56 19.14
C LYS A 178 -7.76 -21.92 19.08
N GLY A 179 -6.43 -21.95 19.17
CA GLY A 179 -5.63 -23.17 19.18
C GLY A 179 -5.88 -24.03 20.42
N THR A 180 -6.07 -23.41 21.59
CA THR A 180 -6.29 -24.10 22.88
C THR A 180 -7.77 -24.17 23.28
N MET A 181 -8.68 -23.90 22.34
CA MET A 181 -10.12 -23.80 22.60
C MET A 181 -10.71 -25.03 23.31
N THR A 182 -10.28 -26.24 22.96
CA THR A 182 -10.79 -27.49 23.56
C THR A 182 -10.49 -27.59 25.05
N GLU A 183 -9.33 -27.09 25.46
CA GLU A 183 -8.86 -27.11 26.85
C GLU A 183 -9.42 -25.93 27.66
N LEU A 184 -9.49 -24.74 27.04
CA LEU A 184 -9.96 -23.53 27.70
C LEU A 184 -11.48 -23.50 27.93
N THR A 185 -12.26 -24.07 27.01
CA THR A 185 -13.74 -24.01 27.10
C THR A 185 -14.28 -24.50 28.46
N PRO A 186 -13.93 -25.71 28.96
CA PRO A 186 -14.44 -26.18 30.25
C PRO A 186 -13.93 -25.35 31.43
N ILE A 187 -12.69 -24.86 31.38
CA ILE A 187 -12.09 -24.03 32.44
C ILE A 187 -12.84 -22.70 32.56
N LEU A 188 -13.08 -22.04 31.41
CA LEU A 188 -13.77 -20.76 31.37
C LEU A 188 -15.24 -20.91 31.79
N ALA A 189 -15.95 -21.92 31.27
CA ALA A 189 -17.34 -22.17 31.67
C ALA A 189 -17.44 -22.38 33.19
N ASN A 190 -16.59 -23.23 33.77
CA ASN A 190 -16.64 -23.54 35.20
C ASN A 190 -16.27 -22.34 36.09
N LYS A 191 -15.25 -21.54 35.70
CA LYS A 191 -14.77 -20.41 36.51
C LYS A 191 -15.85 -19.35 36.75
N TYR A 192 -16.70 -19.10 35.76
CA TYR A 192 -17.79 -18.13 35.88
C TYR A 192 -19.09 -18.73 36.43
N ILE A 193 -19.16 -20.05 36.61
CA ILE A 193 -20.29 -20.74 37.28
C ILE A 193 -20.09 -20.75 38.81
N THR A 194 -18.86 -20.86 39.33
CA THR A 194 -18.62 -21.03 40.78
C THR A 194 -18.55 -19.73 41.61
N THR A 195 -18.72 -18.55 40.99
CA THR A 195 -18.43 -17.25 41.64
C THR A 195 -19.63 -16.34 41.89
N PHE A 196 -20.85 -16.88 41.91
CA PHE A 196 -22.07 -16.16 42.31
C PHE A 196 -22.72 -16.77 43.55
#